data_AF-A0A927S5D7-F1
#
_entry.id   AF-A0A927S5D7-F1
#
_cell.length_a   1.000
_cell.length_b   1.000
_cell.length_c   1.000
_cell.angle_alpha   90.00
_cell.angle_beta   90.00
_cell.angle_gamma   90.00
#
_symmetry.space_group_name_H-M   'P 1'
#
loop_
_entity.id
_entity.type
_entity.pdbx_description
1 polymer ?
#
loop_
_entity_poly.entity_id
_entity_poly.type
_entity_poly.pdbx_seq_one_letter_code
_entity_poly.pdbx_strand_id
1 'polypeptide(L)'
;MNLTEKQKAFADAYIECGNQTEAARRAGYSSKTAYSIGNENMKKPEVSAYIKSRMAELEAQRVASADEVMRFFSSVMRGEVKDQFGLDASLQDRLNAGKELMKRYAAIEPKAEKSRGAVEAIIEAVKNVD
;
A
#
# COMPACT_ATOMS: atom_id res chain seq x y z
N MET A 1 -4.54 16.22 -23.90
CA MET A 1 -5.84 15.70 -24.38
C MET A 1 -6.51 14.97 -23.24
N ASN A 2 -7.84 15.05 -23.12
CA ASN A 2 -8.60 14.38 -22.06
C ASN A 2 -9.16 13.04 -22.56
N LEU A 3 -9.27 12.07 -21.63
CA LEU A 3 -9.79 10.74 -21.94
C LEU A 3 -11.29 10.78 -22.27
N THR A 4 -11.68 10.23 -23.41
CA THR A 4 -13.09 10.14 -23.82
C THR A 4 -13.84 9.08 -23.00
N GLU A 5 -15.16 9.15 -22.92
CA GLU A 5 -15.98 8.16 -22.20
C GLU A 5 -15.81 6.74 -22.76
N LYS A 6 -15.72 6.58 -24.09
CA LYS A 6 -15.46 5.27 -24.70
C LYS A 6 -14.07 4.71 -24.34
N GLN A 7 -13.07 5.57 -24.18
CA GLN A 7 -11.73 5.15 -23.75
C GLN A 7 -11.70 4.77 -22.27
N LYS A 8 -12.48 5.46 -21.42
CA LYS A 8 -12.68 5.06 -20.01
C LYS A 8 -13.35 3.68 -19.94
N ALA A 9 -14.47 3.52 -20.65
CA ALA A 9 -15.18 2.23 -20.72
C ALA A 9 -14.29 1.09 -21.23
N PHE A 10 -13.42 1.37 -22.21
CA PHE A 10 -12.41 0.43 -22.68
C PHE A 10 -11.42 0.05 -21.58
N ALA A 11 -10.85 1.04 -20.89
CA ALA A 11 -9.88 0.79 -19.83
C ALA A 11 -10.48 0.00 -18.66
N ASP A 12 -11.70 0.35 -18.23
CA ASP A 12 -12.40 -0.36 -17.15
C ASP A 12 -12.70 -1.80 -17.57
N ALA A 13 -13.22 -2.03 -18.78
CA ALA A 13 -13.45 -3.38 -19.30
C ALA A 13 -12.16 -4.19 -19.46
N TYR A 14 -11.05 -3.54 -19.82
CA TYR A 14 -9.75 -4.19 -19.95
C TYR A 14 -9.20 -4.64 -18.59
N ILE A 15 -9.36 -3.82 -17.55
CA ILE A 15 -8.97 -4.18 -16.17
C ILE A 15 -9.73 -5.44 -15.71
N GLU A 16 -11.00 -5.58 -16.10
CA GLU A 16 -11.82 -6.75 -15.74
C GLU A 16 -11.44 -8.02 -16.51
N CYS A 17 -11.23 -7.92 -17.83
CA CYS A 17 -11.14 -9.10 -18.71
C CYS A 17 -9.72 -9.44 -19.18
N GLY A 18 -8.75 -8.53 -19.03
CA GLY A 18 -7.37 -8.69 -19.49
C GLY A 18 -7.18 -8.79 -21.01
N ASN A 19 -8.24 -8.62 -21.80
CA ASN A 19 -8.23 -8.80 -23.26
C ASN A 19 -8.64 -7.49 -23.98
N GLN A 20 -7.75 -6.98 -24.83
CA GLN A 20 -7.95 -5.70 -25.53
C GLN A 20 -9.12 -5.73 -26.51
N THR A 21 -9.26 -6.79 -27.29
CA THR A 21 -10.32 -6.92 -28.30
C THR A 21 -11.69 -7.00 -27.63
N GLU A 22 -11.80 -7.80 -26.56
CA GLU A 22 -13.03 -7.95 -25.80
C GLU A 22 -13.38 -6.66 -25.05
N ALA A 23 -12.39 -5.97 -24.46
CA ALA A 23 -12.58 -4.68 -23.84
C ALA A 23 -13.11 -3.62 -24.83
N ALA A 24 -12.58 -3.60 -26.07
CA ALA A 24 -13.08 -2.70 -27.11
C ALA A 24 -14.52 -3.03 -27.50
N ARG A 25 -14.89 -4.32 -27.57
CA ARG A 25 -16.28 -4.73 -27.83
C ARG A 25 -17.21 -4.27 -26.71
N ARG A 26 -16.83 -4.48 -25.45
CA ARG A 26 -17.60 -4.04 -24.26
C ARG A 26 -17.74 -2.53 -24.16
N ALA A 27 -16.73 -1.78 -24.61
CA ALA A 27 -16.75 -0.32 -24.66
C ALA A 27 -17.59 0.27 -25.82
N GLY A 28 -18.27 -0.57 -26.60
CA GLY A 28 -19.15 -0.11 -27.68
C GLY A 28 -18.41 0.32 -28.95
N TYR A 29 -17.23 -0.26 -29.22
CA TYR A 29 -16.61 -0.18 -30.54
C TYR A 29 -17.14 -1.27 -31.47
N SER A 30 -17.09 -1.01 -32.78
CA SER A 30 -17.53 -1.98 -33.80
C SER A 30 -16.73 -3.27 -33.70
N SER A 31 -17.42 -4.41 -33.69
CA SER A 31 -16.80 -5.74 -33.63
C SER A 31 -15.80 -5.97 -34.78
N LYS A 32 -16.04 -5.38 -35.96
CA LYS A 32 -15.15 -5.50 -37.13
C LYS A 32 -13.80 -4.83 -36.91
N THR A 33 -13.75 -3.80 -36.07
CA THR A 33 -12.54 -2.98 -35.84
C THR A 33 -12.02 -3.09 -34.40
N ALA A 34 -12.69 -3.85 -33.52
CA ALA A 34 -12.38 -3.96 -32.10
C ALA A 34 -10.93 -4.38 -31.84
N TYR A 35 -10.37 -5.29 -32.65
CA TYR A 35 -8.97 -5.70 -32.54
C TYR A 35 -8.00 -4.54 -32.78
N SER A 36 -8.20 -3.78 -33.88
CA SER A 36 -7.34 -2.66 -34.24
C SER A 36 -7.47 -1.52 -33.22
N ILE A 37 -8.70 -1.20 -32.80
CA ILE A 37 -8.98 -0.14 -31.84
C ILE A 37 -8.45 -0.49 -30.45
N GLY A 38 -8.54 -1.75 -30.02
CA GLY A 38 -7.97 -2.20 -28.75
C GLY A 38 -6.46 -1.95 -28.68
N ASN A 39 -5.74 -2.29 -29.76
CA ASN A 39 -4.30 -2.04 -29.87
C ASN A 39 -3.99 -0.54 -29.93
N GLU A 40 -4.76 0.24 -30.70
CA GLU A 40 -4.61 1.70 -30.76
C GLU A 40 -4.81 2.35 -29.38
N ASN A 41 -5.88 1.98 -28.66
CA ASN A 41 -6.16 2.52 -27.32
C ASN A 41 -5.03 2.19 -26.34
N MET A 42 -4.43 0.99 -26.40
CA MET A 42 -3.31 0.64 -25.51
C MET A 42 -2.02 1.43 -25.79
N LYS A 43 -1.85 1.95 -27.01
CA LYS A 43 -0.73 2.83 -27.36
C LYS A 43 -0.91 4.27 -26.92
N LYS A 44 -2.14 4.68 -26.55
CA LYS A 44 -2.41 6.05 -26.11
C LYS A 44 -1.93 6.25 -24.67
N PRO A 45 -1.01 7.19 -24.41
CA PRO A 45 -0.49 7.43 -23.06
C PRO A 45 -1.58 7.73 -22.04
N GLU A 46 -2.63 8.43 -22.44
CA GLU A 46 -3.75 8.83 -21.58
C GLU A 46 -4.55 7.61 -21.09
N VAL A 47 -4.78 6.63 -21.98
CA VAL A 47 -5.48 5.38 -21.65
C VAL A 47 -4.61 4.55 -20.70
N SER A 48 -3.31 4.42 -20.99
CA SER A 48 -2.37 3.69 -20.14
C SER A 48 -2.26 4.31 -18.74
N ALA A 49 -2.19 5.64 -18.66
CA ALA A 49 -2.16 6.37 -17.39
C ALA A 49 -3.45 6.14 -16.59
N TYR A 50 -4.62 6.17 -17.24
CA TYR A 50 -5.90 5.90 -16.57
C TYR A 50 -5.98 4.46 -16.05
N ILE A 51 -5.57 3.45 -16.85
CA ILE A 51 -5.52 2.05 -16.40
C ILE A 51 -4.65 1.93 -15.14
N LYS A 52 -3.45 2.53 -15.15
CA LYS A 52 -2.55 2.51 -13.98
C LYS A 52 -3.18 3.16 -12.75
N SER A 53 -3.82 4.32 -12.89
CA SER A 53 -4.54 4.98 -11.80
C SER A 53 -5.62 4.07 -11.21
N ARG A 54 -6.47 3.50 -12.07
CA ARG A 54 -7.58 2.64 -11.64
C ARG A 54 -7.10 1.35 -10.98
N MET A 55 -6.04 0.73 -11.49
CA MET A 55 -5.44 -0.42 -10.83
C MET A 55 -4.85 -0.06 -9.47
N ALA A 56 -4.19 1.09 -9.34
CA ALA A 56 -3.64 1.55 -8.06
C ALA A 56 -4.76 1.86 -7.05
N GLU A 57 -5.88 2.44 -7.50
CA GLU A 57 -7.07 2.67 -6.67
C GLU A 57 -7.69 1.35 -6.21
N LEU A 58 -7.84 0.38 -7.11
CA LEU A 58 -8.37 -0.94 -6.77
C LEU A 58 -7.45 -1.69 -5.80
N GLU A 59 -6.13 -1.60 -5.99
CA GLU A 59 -5.16 -2.20 -5.09
C GLU A 59 -5.22 -1.55 -3.70
N ALA A 60 -5.28 -0.22 -3.64
CA ALA A 60 -5.42 0.52 -2.39
C ALA A 60 -6.73 0.20 -1.64
N GLN A 61 -7.80 -0.18 -2.35
CA GLN A 61 -9.05 -0.63 -1.73
C GLN A 61 -9.01 -2.08 -1.25
N ARG A 62 -8.19 -2.93 -1.90
CA ARG A 62 -8.10 -4.37 -1.59
C ARG A 62 -7.07 -4.68 -0.50
N VAL A 63 -5.98 -3.92 -0.47
CA VAL A 63 -4.83 -4.19 0.39
C VAL A 63 -4.49 -2.94 1.18
N ALA A 64 -4.46 -3.09 2.50
CA ALA A 64 -4.04 -2.01 3.38
C ALA A 64 -2.57 -1.63 3.09
N SER A 65 -2.33 -0.33 2.89
CA SER A 65 -0.96 0.17 2.71
C SER A 65 -0.13 0.01 3.99
N ALA A 66 1.20 -0.01 3.88
CA ALA A 66 2.07 -0.07 5.05
C ALA A 66 1.76 1.06 6.06
N ASP A 67 1.50 2.27 5.58
CA ASP A 67 1.15 3.41 6.44
C ASP A 67 -0.21 3.23 7.12
N GLU A 68 -1.17 2.64 6.44
CA GLU A 68 -2.49 2.33 7.01
C GLU A 68 -2.40 1.28 8.11
N VAL A 69 -1.63 0.22 7.90
CA VAL A 69 -1.36 -0.80 8.92
C VAL A 69 -0.70 -0.17 10.15
N MET A 70 0.27 0.72 9.95
CA MET A 70 0.95 1.42 11.05
C MET A 70 0.03 2.37 11.82
N ARG A 71 -0.85 3.09 11.12
CA ARG A 71 -1.89 3.92 11.75
C ARG A 71 -2.84 3.06 12.57
N PHE A 72 -3.29 1.93 12.02
CA PHE A 72 -4.16 0.99 12.72
C PHE A 72 -3.51 0.48 14.02
N PHE A 73 -2.27 -0.02 13.96
CA PHE A 73 -1.55 -0.46 15.17
C PHE A 73 -1.38 0.66 16.19
N SER A 74 -1.13 1.89 15.75
CA SER A 74 -1.02 3.05 16.65
C SER A 74 -2.34 3.32 17.39
N SER A 75 -3.47 3.27 16.68
CA SER A 75 -4.79 3.46 17.29
C SER A 75 -5.18 2.30 18.22
N VAL A 76 -4.84 1.06 17.87
CA VAL A 76 -5.00 -0.10 18.78
C VAL A 76 -4.18 0.13 20.05
N MET A 77 -2.88 0.43 19.94
CA MET A 77 -2.01 0.69 21.09
C MET A 77 -2.57 1.81 22.00
N ARG A 78 -3.14 2.87 21.43
CA ARG A 78 -3.77 3.99 22.16
C ARG A 78 -5.14 3.68 22.75
N GLY A 79 -5.75 2.54 22.40
CA GLY A 79 -7.07 2.16 22.88
C GLY A 79 -8.20 2.94 22.20
N GLU A 80 -7.97 3.41 20.99
CA GLU A 80 -8.96 4.13 20.18
C GLU A 80 -9.87 3.18 19.37
N VAL A 81 -9.45 1.92 19.23
CA VAL A 81 -10.17 0.89 18.45
C VAL A 81 -11.03 0.06 19.38
N LYS A 82 -12.32 -0.04 19.03
CA LYS A 82 -13.30 -0.92 19.67
C LYS A 82 -13.49 -2.20 18.86
N ASP A 83 -13.81 -3.30 19.53
CA ASP A 83 -14.21 -4.54 18.88
C ASP A 83 -15.66 -4.47 18.37
N GLN A 84 -16.15 -5.58 17.79
CA GLN A 84 -17.51 -5.68 17.28
C GLN A 84 -18.62 -5.53 18.35
N PHE A 85 -18.28 -5.65 19.63
CA PHE A 85 -19.18 -5.51 20.76
C PHE A 85 -19.04 -4.14 21.45
N GLY A 86 -18.19 -3.24 20.93
CA GLY A 86 -17.94 -1.92 21.50
C GLY A 86 -16.97 -1.91 22.69
N LEU A 87 -16.27 -3.01 22.92
CA LEU A 87 -15.28 -3.14 24.00
C LEU A 87 -13.91 -2.62 23.53
N ASP A 88 -13.14 -2.08 24.46
CA ASP A 88 -11.76 -1.67 24.20
C ASP A 88 -10.87 -2.88 23.88
N ALA A 89 -9.86 -2.66 23.04
CA ALA A 89 -8.80 -3.64 22.83
C ALA A 89 -8.14 -4.03 24.16
N SER A 90 -7.92 -5.34 24.37
CA SER A 90 -7.33 -5.85 25.60
C SER A 90 -5.89 -5.32 25.78
N LEU A 91 -5.40 -5.27 27.02
CA LEU A 91 -4.00 -4.88 27.27
C LEU A 91 -3.01 -5.74 26.48
N GLN A 92 -3.31 -7.03 26.30
CA GLN A 92 -2.48 -7.93 25.51
C GLN A 92 -2.41 -7.49 24.03
N ASP A 93 -3.55 -7.13 23.44
CA ASP A 93 -3.60 -6.68 22.03
C ASP A 93 -2.86 -5.35 21.84
N ARG A 94 -3.00 -4.45 22.81
CA ARG A 94 -2.29 -3.16 22.82
C ARG A 94 -0.78 -3.34 22.93
N LEU A 95 -0.32 -4.28 23.78
CA LEU A 95 1.09 -4.64 23.89
C LEU A 95 1.61 -5.30 22.62
N ASN A 96 0.81 -6.14 21.96
CA ASN A 96 1.18 -6.77 20.69
C ASN A 96 1.31 -5.72 19.58
N ALA A 97 0.37 -4.78 19.47
CA ALA A 97 0.48 -3.66 18.53
C ALA A 97 1.74 -2.83 18.78
N GLY A 98 2.05 -2.52 20.05
CA GLY A 98 3.30 -1.84 20.43
C GLY A 98 4.56 -2.62 20.02
N LYS A 99 4.57 -3.94 20.17
CA LYS A 99 5.70 -4.79 19.72
C LYS A 99 5.90 -4.73 18.21
N GLU A 100 4.83 -4.78 17.42
CA GLU A 100 4.94 -4.69 15.95
C GLU A 100 5.45 -3.31 15.51
N LEU A 101 4.98 -2.23 16.15
CA LEU A 101 5.50 -0.87 15.92
C LEU A 101 7.00 -0.78 16.25
N MET A 102 7.42 -1.34 17.40
CA MET A 102 8.82 -1.35 17.82
C MET A 102 9.73 -2.13 16.86
N LYS A 103 9.27 -3.29 16.34
CA LYS A 103 10.02 -4.05 15.33
C LYS A 103 10.28 -3.20 14.08
N ARG A 104 9.31 -2.40 13.66
CA ARG A 104 9.47 -1.51 12.50
C ARG A 104 10.49 -0.41 12.77
N TYR A 105 10.45 0.23 13.94
CA TYR A 105 11.46 1.23 14.33
C TYR A 105 12.86 0.62 14.43
N ALA A 106 12.99 -0.56 15.05
CA ALA A 106 14.26 -1.27 15.15
C ALA A 106 14.82 -1.73 13.79
N ALA A 107 13.97 -1.90 12.77
CA ALA A 107 14.40 -2.20 11.41
C ALA A 107 14.82 -0.96 10.61
N ILE A 108 14.39 0.24 11.03
CA ILE A 108 14.72 1.53 10.41
C ILE A 108 15.98 2.13 11.07
N GLU A 109 16.16 1.93 12.37
CA GLU A 109 17.44 2.21 13.01
C GLU A 109 18.48 1.17 12.55
N PRO A 110 19.55 1.57 11.84
CA PRO A 110 20.66 0.66 11.61
C PRO A 110 21.15 0.24 13.00
N LYS A 111 21.19 -1.09 13.23
CA LYS A 111 21.72 -1.76 14.43
C LYS A 111 22.65 -0.83 15.18
N ALA A 112 22.26 -0.46 16.39
CA ALA A 112 22.99 0.41 17.28
C ALA A 112 24.47 0.01 17.43
N GLU A 113 25.30 0.47 16.48
CA GLU A 113 26.75 0.59 16.62
C GLU A 113 27.06 1.69 17.67
N LYS A 114 26.05 2.51 18.01
CA LYS A 114 26.09 3.54 19.04
C LYS A 114 25.83 3.06 20.48
N SER A 115 25.19 1.91 20.72
CA SER A 115 24.96 1.44 22.10
C SER A 115 26.15 0.67 22.66
N ARG A 116 26.94 -0.01 21.81
CA ARG A 116 28.14 -0.74 22.23
C ARG A 116 29.26 0.19 22.70
N GLY A 117 29.52 1.27 21.95
CA GLY A 117 30.51 2.28 22.34
C GLY A 117 30.16 3.04 23.62
N ALA A 118 28.87 3.30 23.87
CA ALA A 118 28.43 3.94 25.11
C ALA A 118 28.62 3.05 26.34
N VAL A 119 28.40 1.73 26.20
CA VAL A 119 28.62 0.76 27.28
C VAL A 119 30.12 0.52 27.52
N GLU A 120 30.93 0.43 26.47
CA GLU A 120 32.40 0.30 26.58
C GLU A 120 33.05 1.54 27.22
N ALA A 121 32.59 2.75 26.87
CA ALA A 121 33.09 3.99 27.49
C ALA A 121 32.78 4.09 28.99
N ILE A 122 31.60 3.60 29.41
CA ILE A 122 31.24 3.54 30.84
C ILE A 122 32.09 2.50 31.58
N ILE A 123 32.33 1.33 30.98
CA ILE A 123 33.19 0.30 31.57
C ILE A 123 34.64 0.78 31.71
N GLU A 124 35.17 1.50 30.71
CA GLU A 124 36.52 2.07 30.76
C GLU A 124 36.63 3.18 31.82
N ALA A 125 35.61 4.04 31.93
CA ALA A 125 35.57 5.09 32.95
C ALA A 125 35.52 4.50 34.38
N VAL A 126 34.80 3.39 34.59
CA VAL A 126 34.73 2.71 35.89
C VAL A 126 36.05 2.01 36.24
N LYS A 127 36.81 1.51 35.27
CA LYS A 127 38.13 0.88 35.50
C LYS A 127 39.25 1.87 35.85
N ASN A 128 39.08 3.15 35.53
CA ASN A 128 40.07 4.21 35.79
C ASN A 128 39.74 5.03 37.06
N VAL A 129 38.77 4.59 37.86
CA VAL A 129 38.51 5.11 39.21
C VAL A 129 39.17 4.17 40.21
N ASP A 130 40.50 4.25 40.28
CA ASP A 130 41.38 3.86 41.39
C ASP A 130 42.71 4.60 41.25
#